data_AF-A0A916FTA6-F1
#
_entry.id   AF-A0A916FTA6-F1
#
_cell.length_a   1.000
_cell.length_b   1.000
_cell.length_c   1.000
_cell.angle_alpha   90.00
_cell.angle_beta   90.00
_cell.angle_gamma   90.00
#
_symmetry.space_group_name_H-M   'P 1'
#
loop_
_entity.id
_entity.type
_entity.pdbx_description
1 polymer ?
#
loop_
_entity_poly.entity_id
_entity_poly.type
_entity_poly.pdbx_seq_one_letter_code
_entity_poly.pdbx_strand_id
1 'polypeptide(L)'
;MDEIQISTEQMASEVASQAFELESSRLHLFLEWLVSHSSLVRGSDAIHLESCDREQAESKLKSWFESLPPEGLAWEYSLLLGEIAWWRELSPSSFALQTECREPGK
;
A
#
# COMPACT_ATOMS: atom_id res chain seq x y z
N MET A 1 -18.02 -20.25 -14.29
CA MET A 1 -17.59 -18.99 -13.66
C MET A 1 -16.12 -19.18 -13.41
N ASP A 2 -15.28 -18.64 -14.28
CA ASP A 2 -13.84 -18.58 -14.02
C ASP A 2 -13.66 -17.56 -12.89
N GLU A 3 -13.68 -18.05 -11.66
CA GLU A 3 -13.07 -17.35 -10.53
C GLU A 3 -11.61 -17.15 -10.94
N ILE A 4 -11.32 -15.95 -11.45
CA ILE A 4 -9.96 -15.51 -11.73
C ILE A 4 -9.26 -15.60 -10.38
N GLN A 5 -8.50 -16.67 -10.16
CA GLN A 5 -7.50 -16.71 -9.11
C GLN A 5 -6.44 -15.70 -9.54
N ILE A 6 -6.66 -14.43 -9.19
CA ILE A 6 -5.71 -13.35 -9.45
C ILE A 6 -4.43 -13.76 -8.71
N SER A 7 -3.33 -13.90 -9.44
CA SER A 7 -2.07 -14.29 -8.82
C SER A 7 -1.53 -13.17 -7.94
N THR A 8 -0.72 -13.50 -6.93
CA THR A 8 -0.02 -12.51 -6.09
C THR A 8 0.78 -11.50 -6.92
N GLU A 9 1.26 -11.92 -8.10
CA GLU A 9 1.92 -11.05 -9.08
C GLU A 9 0.96 -10.02 -9.69
N GLN A 10 -0.22 -10.43 -10.16
CA GLN A 10 -1.21 -9.49 -10.68
C GLN A 10 -1.70 -8.52 -9.60
N MET A 11 -1.92 -9.02 -8.37
CA MET A 11 -2.33 -8.21 -7.23
C MET A 11 -1.28 -7.16 -6.89
N ALA A 12 0.00 -7.55 -6.83
CA ALA A 12 1.10 -6.64 -6.54
C ALA A 12 1.29 -5.60 -7.65
N SER A 13 1.20 -6.03 -8.92
CA SER A 13 1.31 -5.15 -10.08
C SER A 13 0.20 -4.09 -10.09
N GLU A 14 -1.03 -4.51 -9.81
CA GLU A 14 -2.18 -3.60 -9.75
C GLU A 14 -2.05 -2.59 -8.62
N VAL A 15 -1.74 -3.04 -7.40
CA VAL A 15 -1.52 -2.16 -6.24
C VAL A 15 -0.39 -1.18 -6.51
N ALA A 16 0.76 -1.64 -7.02
CA ALA A 16 1.89 -0.79 -7.33
C ALA A 16 1.54 0.23 -8.43
N SER A 17 0.84 -0.18 -9.49
CA SER A 17 0.42 0.73 -10.55
C SER A 17 -0.49 1.83 -10.00
N GLN A 18 -1.53 1.46 -9.24
CA GLN A 18 -2.48 2.44 -8.72
C GLN A 18 -1.87 3.36 -7.64
N ALA A 19 -0.98 2.84 -6.80
CA ALA A 19 -0.29 3.64 -5.80
C ALA A 19 0.61 4.68 -6.46
N PHE A 20 1.37 4.30 -7.51
CA PHE A 20 2.30 5.20 -8.19
C PHE A 20 1.61 6.21 -9.14
N GLU A 21 0.29 6.10 -9.34
CA GLU A 21 -0.53 7.16 -9.95
C GLU A 21 -0.90 8.28 -8.96
N LEU A 22 -0.70 8.08 -7.65
CA LEU A 22 -0.91 9.12 -6.65
C LEU A 22 0.12 10.25 -6.82
N GLU A 23 -0.28 11.47 -6.47
CA GLU A 23 0.68 12.58 -6.37
C GLU A 23 1.77 12.27 -5.33
N SER A 24 2.99 12.77 -5.56
CA SER A 24 4.19 12.35 -4.84
C SER A 24 4.05 12.39 -3.31
N SER A 25 3.40 13.40 -2.74
CA SER A 25 3.18 13.50 -1.29
C SER A 25 2.21 12.43 -0.76
N ARG A 26 1.18 12.09 -1.54
CA ARG A 26 0.19 11.06 -1.19
C ARG A 26 0.79 9.67 -1.35
N LEU A 27 1.54 9.45 -2.43
CA LEU A 27 2.33 8.23 -2.62
C LEU A 27 3.26 8.01 -1.43
N HIS A 28 4.00 9.03 -1.02
CA HIS A 28 4.92 8.92 0.11
C HIS A 28 4.20 8.49 1.40
N LEU A 29 3.09 9.15 1.75
CA LEU A 29 2.30 8.78 2.95
C LEU A 29 1.68 7.38 2.83
N PHE A 30 1.21 7.00 1.65
CA PHE A 30 0.72 5.64 1.41
C PHE A 30 1.82 4.59 1.63
N LEU A 31 3.04 4.83 1.12
CA LEU A 31 4.17 3.91 1.32
C LEU A 31 4.59 3.84 2.79
N GLU A 32 4.61 4.96 3.52
CA GLU A 32 4.86 4.96 4.97
C GLU A 32 3.80 4.17 5.74
N TRP A 33 2.52 4.38 5.39
CA TRP A 33 1.41 3.64 5.96
C TRP A 33 1.55 2.14 5.65
N LEU A 34 1.89 1.76 4.41
CA LEU A 34 2.05 0.37 3.99
C LEU A 34 3.18 -0.34 4.74
N VAL A 35 4.33 0.32 4.93
CA VAL A 35 5.43 -0.20 5.75
C VAL A 35 4.95 -0.44 7.19
N SER A 36 4.25 0.54 7.77
CA SER A 36 3.73 0.44 9.13
C SER A 36 2.70 -0.69 9.26
N HIS A 37 1.75 -0.76 8.32
CA HIS A 37 0.68 -1.77 8.28
C HIS A 37 1.24 -3.18 8.11
N SER A 38 2.12 -3.39 7.13
CA SER A 38 2.74 -4.70 6.88
C SER A 38 3.58 -5.20 8.06
N SER A 39 4.15 -4.30 8.87
CA SER A 39 4.86 -4.67 10.10
C SER A 39 3.94 -5.16 11.24
N LEU A 40 2.67 -4.75 11.21
CA LEU A 40 1.65 -5.14 12.20
C LEU A 40 0.93 -6.42 11.77
N VAL A 41 0.75 -6.61 10.47
CA VAL A 41 0.19 -7.84 9.90
C VAL A 41 1.19 -8.97 10.07
N ARG A 42 0.72 -10.12 10.60
CA ARG A 42 1.55 -11.32 10.75
C ARG A 42 1.77 -12.01 9.38
N GLY A 43 2.64 -11.42 8.56
CA GLY A 43 3.41 -12.10 7.51
C GLY A 43 4.86 -12.26 7.97
N SER A 44 5.61 -13.22 7.42
CA SER A 44 7.02 -13.40 7.80
C SER A 44 7.91 -12.21 7.43
N ASP A 45 7.47 -11.38 6.48
CA ASP A 45 8.26 -10.33 5.86
C ASP A 45 7.50 -9.01 5.83
N ALA A 46 7.92 -8.05 6.66
CA ALA A 46 7.42 -6.68 6.57
C ALA A 46 7.93 -6.03 5.27
N ILE A 47 7.12 -5.16 4.67
CA ILE A 47 7.54 -4.42 3.48
C ILE A 47 8.49 -3.31 3.91
N HIS A 48 9.66 -3.21 3.26
CA HIS A 48 10.63 -2.13 3.46
C HIS A 48 10.74 -1.28 2.19
N LEU A 49 10.18 -0.07 2.14
CA LEU A 49 10.06 0.74 0.91
C LEU A 49 10.94 2.00 0.84
N GLU A 50 12.02 2.07 1.64
CA GLU A 50 12.93 3.22 1.61
C GLU A 50 13.47 3.46 0.18
N SER A 51 13.06 4.57 -0.44
CA SER A 51 13.43 4.98 -1.80
C SER A 51 13.12 3.97 -2.92
N CYS A 52 11.97 3.30 -2.87
CA CYS A 52 11.56 2.36 -3.91
C CYS A 52 11.01 3.04 -5.18
N ASP A 53 11.47 2.57 -6.34
CA ASP A 53 10.73 2.72 -7.59
C ASP A 53 9.54 1.73 -7.67
N ARG A 54 8.72 1.86 -8.71
CA ARG A 54 7.51 1.05 -8.89
C ARG A 54 7.80 -0.44 -8.96
N GLU A 55 8.84 -0.84 -9.69
CA GLU A 55 9.19 -2.25 -9.91
C GLU A 55 9.66 -2.90 -8.61
N GLN A 56 10.45 -2.18 -7.81
CA GLN A 56 10.85 -2.64 -6.49
C GLN A 56 9.66 -2.73 -5.53
N ALA A 57 8.73 -1.77 -5.58
CA ALA A 57 7.52 -1.80 -4.77
C ALA A 57 6.62 -3.00 -5.13
N GLU A 58 6.44 -3.27 -6.42
CA GLU A 58 5.73 -4.44 -6.94
C GLU A 58 6.37 -5.74 -6.45
N SER A 59 7.69 -5.86 -6.56
CA SER A 59 8.41 -7.05 -6.10
C SER A 59 8.24 -7.29 -4.59
N LYS A 60 8.31 -6.24 -3.77
CA LYS A 60 8.16 -6.33 -2.32
C LYS A 60 6.71 -6.64 -1.92
N LEU A 61 5.73 -6.04 -2.59
CA LEU A 61 4.31 -6.35 -2.42
C LEU A 61 4.01 -7.81 -2.76
N LYS A 62 4.57 -8.31 -3.87
CA LYS A 62 4.42 -9.71 -4.26
C LYS A 62 4.97 -10.65 -3.18
N SER A 63 6.20 -10.40 -2.72
CA SER A 63 6.84 -11.21 -1.67
C SER A 63 6.03 -11.18 -0.37
N TRP A 64 5.50 -10.02 0.00
CA TRP A 64 4.64 -9.91 1.19
C TRP A 64 3.34 -10.68 1.01
N PHE A 65 2.65 -10.53 -0.13
CA PHE A 65 1.43 -11.28 -0.43
C PHE A 65 1.64 -12.80 -0.42
N GLU A 66 2.78 -13.28 -0.91
CA GLU A 66 3.14 -14.70 -0.87
C GLU A 66 3.41 -15.20 0.57
N SER A 67 3.76 -14.31 1.50
CA SER A 67 3.95 -14.65 2.92
C SER A 67 2.65 -14.77 3.71
N LEU A 68 1.52 -14.30 3.16
CA LEU A 68 0.24 -14.27 3.85
C LEU A 68 -0.53 -15.59 3.72
N PRO A 69 -1.35 -15.96 4.72
CA PRO A 69 -2.30 -17.04 4.56
C PRO A 69 -3.34 -16.68 3.47
N PRO A 70 -3.87 -17.64 2.70
CA PRO A 70 -4.83 -17.38 1.62
C PRO A 70 -6.07 -16.59 2.05
N GLU A 71 -6.54 -16.84 3.28
CA GLU A 71 -7.68 -16.16 3.89
C GLU A 71 -7.40 -14.67 4.17
N GLY A 72 -6.14 -14.33 4.51
CA GLY A 72 -5.71 -12.95 4.75
C GLY A 72 -5.38 -12.20 3.45
N LEU A 73 -4.88 -12.91 2.43
CA LEU A 73 -4.44 -12.30 1.17
C LEU A 73 -5.53 -11.47 0.48
N ALA A 74 -6.74 -12.01 0.32
CA ALA A 74 -7.84 -11.31 -0.35
C ALA A 74 -8.30 -10.07 0.44
N TRP A 75 -8.24 -10.14 1.77
CA TRP A 75 -8.56 -9.02 2.65
C TRP A 75 -7.52 -7.90 2.52
N GLU A 76 -6.22 -8.25 2.62
CA GLU A 76 -5.12 -7.29 2.49
C GLU A 76 -5.16 -6.59 1.12
N TYR A 77 -5.37 -7.36 0.06
CA TYR A 77 -5.50 -6.79 -1.28
C TYR A 77 -6.62 -5.76 -1.40
N SER A 78 -7.82 -6.11 -0.90
CA SER A 78 -8.97 -5.21 -0.92
C SER A 78 -8.72 -3.96 -0.06
N LEU A 79 -8.03 -4.11 1.08
CA LEU A 79 -7.64 -3.01 1.95
C LEU A 79 -6.69 -2.05 1.23
N LEU A 80 -5.64 -2.57 0.58
CA LEU A 80 -4.66 -1.74 -0.14
C LEU A 80 -5.33 -0.91 -1.23
N LEU A 81 -6.24 -1.52 -2.01
CA LEU A 81 -7.00 -0.79 -3.03
C LEU A 81 -7.89 0.30 -2.42
N GLY A 82 -8.55 0.00 -1.30
CA GLY A 82 -9.38 0.96 -0.56
C GLY A 82 -8.58 2.14 -0.03
N GLU A 83 -7.40 1.89 0.54
CA GLU A 83 -6.49 2.93 1.01
C GLU A 83 -6.00 3.81 -0.13
N ILE A 84 -5.58 3.23 -1.25
CA ILE A 84 -5.17 4.01 -2.44
C ILE A 84 -6.32 4.90 -2.92
N ALA A 85 -7.54 4.36 -2.98
CA ALA A 85 -8.73 5.14 -3.36
C ALA A 85 -8.98 6.30 -2.38
N TRP A 86 -8.86 6.05 -1.07
CA TRP A 86 -9.01 7.09 -0.05
C TRP A 86 -7.95 8.18 -0.17
N TRP A 87 -6.68 7.82 -0.37
CA TRP A 87 -5.58 8.77 -0.61
C TRP A 87 -5.80 9.58 -1.89
N ARG A 88 -6.37 8.98 -2.93
CA ARG A 88 -6.71 9.64 -4.20
C ARG A 88 -7.86 10.64 -4.03
N GLU A 89 -8.87 10.31 -3.26
CA GLU A 89 -10.06 11.13 -3.04
C GLU A 89 -9.89 12.18 -1.93
N LEU A 90 -8.81 12.09 -1.14
CA LEU A 90 -8.55 13.02 -0.06
C LEU A 90 -8.51 14.46 -0.60
N SER A 91 -9.38 15.32 -0.06
CA SER A 91 -9.40 16.72 -0.47
C SER A 91 -8.08 17.40 -0.08
N PRO A 92 -7.56 18.38 -0.86
CA PRO A 92 -6.32 19.09 -0.53
C PRO A 92 -6.36 19.73 0.88
N SER A 93 -7.54 20.18 1.32
CA SER A 93 -7.78 20.75 2.64
C SER A 93 -7.65 19.72 3.75
N SER A 94 -8.19 18.52 3.54
CA SER A 94 -8.05 17.38 4.47
C SER A 94 -6.62 16.86 4.52
N PHE A 95 -5.90 16.94 3.39
CA PHE A 95 -4.50 16.53 3.29
C PHE A 95 -3.59 17.46 4.11
N ALA A 96 -3.78 18.78 4.00
CA ALA A 96 -3.03 19.77 4.77
C ALA A 96 -3.16 19.54 6.28
N LEU A 97 -4.38 19.27 6.77
CA LEU A 97 -4.61 19.00 8.20
C LEU A 97 -3.91 17.73 8.70
N GLN A 98 -3.75 16.69 7.87
CA GLN A 98 -3.01 15.49 8.24
C GLN A 98 -1.50 15.74 8.30
N THR A 99 -0.97 16.61 7.44
CA THR A 99 0.43 17.00 7.48
C THR A 99 0.73 18.00 8.61
N GLU A 100 -0.20 18.90 8.95
CA GLU A 100 -0.05 19.90 10.01
C GLU A 100 -0.15 19.29 11.42
N CYS A 101 -0.99 18.27 11.65
CA CYS A 101 -1.02 17.56 12.93
C CYS A 101 0.25 16.73 13.22
N ARG A 102 1.18 16.62 12.25
CA ARG A 102 2.44 15.90 12.38
C ARG A 102 3.63 16.81 12.67
N GLU A 103 3.43 18.12 12.87
CA GLU A 103 4.51 19.00 13.33
C GLU A 103 4.86 18.69 14.80
N PRO A 104 6.14 18.41 15.13
CA PRO A 104 6.57 18.23 16.50
C PRO A 104 6.54 19.60 17.19
N GLY A 105 5.88 19.64 18.35
CA GLY A 105 5.96 20.78 19.27
C GLY A 105 7.43 21.18 19.49
N LYS A 106 7.68 22.46 19.26
CA LYS A 106 8.95 23.16 19.46
C LYS A 106 9.40 23.14 20.92
#